data_AF-A0A535IYF6-F1
#
_entry.id   AF-A0A535IYF6-F1
#
_cell.length_a   1.000
_cell.length_b   1.000
_cell.length_c   1.000
_cell.angle_alpha   90.00
_cell.angle_beta   90.00
_cell.angle_gamma   90.00
#
_symmetry.space_group_name_H-M   'P 1'
#
loop_
_entity.id
_entity.type
_entity.pdbx_description
1 polymer ?
#
loop_
_entity_poly.entity_id
_entity_poly.type
_entity_poly.pdbx_seq_one_letter_code
_entity_poly.pdbx_strand_id
1 'polypeptide(L)'
;VVAPSFDEAALEVFKARPKLRVLQPGPGSSQLALDARPITGGFLVQTADHSGDTLGDARVVTAKSPDDATWKDLQFAWTVAKHVRSNAIVLAHQSATVGVGAGQMSRVEAVELAVHRAGPRAAGSVLASDGFFPYPDGVEVAARAGVRAIVQPGGSVKDSEAIAAADAAGVAMVLTGERHFKH
;
A
#
# COMPACT_ATOMS: atom_id res chain seq x y z
N VAL A 1 6.53 1.57 21.86
CA VAL A 1 7.65 1.28 20.95
C VAL A 1 7.92 -0.20 21.02
N VAL A 2 8.08 -0.85 19.86
CA VAL A 2 8.49 -2.26 19.78
C VAL A 2 9.73 -2.28 18.89
N ALA A 3 10.81 -2.91 19.34
CA ALA A 3 12.08 -3.01 18.60
C ALA A 3 12.78 -4.33 18.92
N PRO A 4 13.66 -4.85 18.04
CA PRO A 4 14.40 -6.09 18.30
C PRO A 4 15.39 -5.96 19.47
N SER A 5 15.89 -4.75 19.71
CA SER A 5 16.76 -4.39 20.83
C SER A 5 16.68 -2.87 21.07
N PHE A 6 17.24 -2.42 22.19
CA PHE A 6 17.30 -0.99 22.53
C PHE A 6 18.68 -0.63 23.09
N ASP A 7 19.19 0.51 22.65
CA ASP A 7 20.34 1.14 23.30
C ASP A 7 19.94 1.68 24.68
N GLU A 8 20.86 1.65 25.63
CA GLU A 8 20.61 2.13 26.99
C GLU A 8 20.20 3.61 27.01
N ALA A 9 20.86 4.44 26.20
CA ALA A 9 20.51 5.85 26.04
C ALA A 9 19.08 6.07 25.52
N ALA A 10 18.59 5.20 24.62
CA ALA A 10 17.22 5.28 24.12
C ALA A 10 16.19 4.87 25.20
N LEU A 11 16.51 3.87 26.02
CA LEU A 11 15.66 3.44 27.13
C LEU A 11 15.48 4.54 28.16
N GLU A 12 16.55 5.27 28.52
CA GLU A 12 16.46 6.39 29.47
C GLU A 12 15.50 7.49 28.98
N VAL A 13 15.55 7.83 27.69
CA VAL A 13 14.61 8.79 27.08
C VAL A 13 13.17 8.26 27.10
N PHE A 14 12.96 6.97 26.84
CA PHE A 14 11.62 6.37 26.85
C PHE A 14 11.03 6.24 28.25
N LYS A 15 11.84 5.94 29.28
CA LYS A 15 11.42 5.85 30.68
C LYS A 15 10.83 7.16 31.20
N ALA A 16 11.30 8.30 30.70
CA ALA A 16 10.74 9.62 31.03
C ALA A 16 9.28 9.81 30.57
N ARG A 17 8.74 8.92 29.72
CA ARG A 17 7.36 8.99 29.21
C ARG A 17 6.48 7.93 29.92
N PRO A 18 5.75 8.29 31.00
CA PRO A 18 5.10 7.31 31.88
C PRO A 18 4.00 6.46 31.22
N LYS A 19 3.42 6.93 30.10
CA LYS A 19 2.41 6.19 29.33
C LYS A 19 3.00 5.37 28.19
N LEU A 20 4.30 5.45 27.92
CA LEU A 20 4.95 4.75 26.82
C LEU A 20 5.25 3.31 27.23
N ARG A 21 4.71 2.35 26.46
CA ARG A 21 5.10 0.94 26.60
C ARG A 21 6.27 0.66 25.68
N VAL A 22 7.34 0.07 26.22
CA VAL A 22 8.55 -0.33 25.48
C VAL A 22 8.61 -1.85 25.53
N LEU A 23 8.58 -2.52 24.38
CA LEU A 23 8.55 -3.97 24.28
C LEU A 23 9.71 -4.44 23.39
N GLN A 24 10.44 -5.45 23.86
CA GLN A 24 11.45 -6.17 23.10
C GLN A 24 10.94 -7.60 22.89
N PRO A 25 10.49 -7.97 21.68
CA PRO A 25 10.07 -9.35 21.39
C PRO A 25 11.21 -10.34 21.62
N GLY A 26 10.87 -11.53 22.09
CA GLY A 26 11.84 -12.64 22.20
C GLY A 26 12.31 -13.14 20.83
N PRO A 27 13.32 -14.03 20.80
CA PRO A 27 13.80 -14.61 19.55
C PRO A 27 12.70 -15.46 18.87
N GLY A 28 12.62 -15.39 17.54
CA GLY A 28 11.65 -16.14 16.75
C GLY A 28 11.33 -15.48 15.42
N SER A 29 10.63 -16.19 14.54
CA SER A 29 10.10 -15.61 13.30
C SER A 29 9.07 -14.54 13.64
N SER A 30 9.22 -13.34 13.05
CA SER A 30 8.19 -12.30 13.08
C SER A 30 7.01 -12.61 12.15
N GLN A 31 7.13 -13.65 11.33
CA GLN A 31 6.14 -14.06 10.35
C GLN A 31 5.42 -15.31 10.83
N LEU A 32 4.12 -15.17 11.12
CA LEU A 32 3.23 -16.28 11.42
C LEU A 32 2.96 -17.07 10.13
N ALA A 33 2.98 -18.39 10.18
CA ALA A 33 2.63 -19.22 9.03
C ALA A 33 1.12 -19.24 8.72
N LEU A 34 0.29 -19.01 9.76
CA LEU A 34 -1.17 -19.06 9.68
C LEU A 34 -1.76 -17.77 10.26
N ASP A 35 -2.84 -17.27 9.63
CA ASP A 35 -3.72 -16.22 10.15
C ASP A 35 -5.04 -16.87 10.58
N ALA A 36 -5.43 -16.65 11.84
CA ALA A 36 -6.66 -17.16 12.41
C ALA A 36 -7.62 -16.01 12.71
N ARG A 37 -8.84 -16.08 12.17
CA ARG A 37 -9.88 -15.06 12.36
C ARG A 37 -11.05 -15.64 13.15
N PRO A 38 -11.29 -15.16 14.40
CA PRO A 38 -12.41 -15.63 15.19
C PRO A 38 -13.73 -15.19 14.56
N ILE A 39 -14.71 -16.08 14.61
CA ILE A 39 -16.10 -15.84 14.22
C ILE A 39 -17.02 -16.40 15.30
N THR A 40 -18.29 -15.99 15.32
CA THR A 40 -19.25 -16.60 16.24
C THR A 40 -19.32 -18.11 16.00
N GLY A 41 -19.01 -18.89 17.05
CA GLY A 41 -19.00 -20.35 16.98
C GLY A 41 -17.68 -21.00 16.55
N GLY A 42 -16.60 -20.25 16.30
CA GLY A 42 -15.31 -20.85 15.96
C GLY A 42 -14.27 -19.87 15.38
N PHE A 43 -13.48 -20.37 14.42
CA PHE A 43 -12.45 -19.60 13.74
C PHE A 43 -12.27 -20.06 12.29
N LEU A 44 -11.87 -19.14 11.42
CA LEU A 44 -11.32 -19.43 10.11
C LEU A 44 -9.79 -19.43 10.21
N VAL A 45 -9.11 -20.36 9.53
CA VAL A 45 -7.64 -20.39 9.45
C VAL A 45 -7.24 -20.37 7.98
N GLN A 46 -6.26 -19.53 7.66
CA GLN A 46 -5.65 -19.44 6.34
C GLN A 46 -4.14 -19.34 6.47
N THR A 47 -3.40 -19.63 5.39
CA THR A 47 -1.98 -19.28 5.30
C THR A 47 -1.83 -17.77 5.39
N ALA A 48 -0.84 -17.28 6.13
CA ALA A 48 -0.56 -15.85 6.15
C ALA A 48 -0.05 -15.41 4.77
N ASP A 49 -0.43 -14.19 4.38
CA ASP A 49 0.09 -13.57 3.17
C ASP A 49 1.55 -13.17 3.41
N HIS A 50 2.48 -13.80 2.68
CA HIS A 50 3.91 -13.51 2.67
C HIS A 50 4.40 -12.93 1.32
N SER A 51 3.52 -12.67 0.34
CA SER A 51 3.94 -12.10 -0.96
C SER A 51 4.02 -10.58 -0.94
N GLY A 52 4.33 -9.94 -2.08
CA GLY A 52 4.43 -8.48 -2.17
C GLY A 52 5.74 -7.85 -1.62
N ASP A 53 6.72 -8.67 -1.27
CA ASP A 53 8.07 -8.22 -0.90
C ASP A 53 8.87 -7.70 -2.11
N THR A 54 8.49 -8.13 -3.32
CA THR A 54 9.06 -7.70 -4.59
C THR A 54 7.96 -7.50 -5.64
N LEU A 55 8.14 -6.50 -6.50
CA LEU A 55 7.32 -6.30 -7.70
C LEU A 55 7.73 -7.22 -8.84
N GLY A 56 8.86 -7.94 -8.73
CA GLY A 56 9.24 -9.09 -9.58
C GLY A 56 8.76 -9.02 -11.03
N ASP A 57 7.83 -9.91 -11.38
CA ASP A 57 7.26 -10.09 -12.73
C ASP A 57 6.17 -9.05 -13.10
N ALA A 58 6.06 -7.94 -12.36
CA ALA A 58 5.08 -6.92 -12.64
C ALA A 58 5.34 -6.27 -14.01
N ARG A 59 4.24 -6.01 -14.73
CA ARG A 59 4.28 -5.55 -16.12
C ARG A 59 3.89 -4.08 -16.21
N VAL A 60 4.70 -3.29 -16.89
CA VAL A 60 4.31 -1.94 -17.33
C VAL A 60 3.26 -2.09 -18.43
N VAL A 61 2.10 -1.47 -18.26
CA VAL A 61 0.96 -1.60 -19.20
C VAL A 61 0.57 -0.29 -19.88
N THR A 62 1.20 0.81 -19.49
CA THR A 62 1.08 2.14 -20.11
C THR A 62 2.26 2.42 -21.04
N ALA A 63 2.11 3.42 -21.91
CA ALA A 63 3.18 3.92 -22.78
C ALA A 63 4.34 4.52 -21.99
N LYS A 64 4.07 5.16 -20.85
CA LYS A 64 5.09 5.70 -19.94
C LYS A 64 5.61 4.61 -19.00
N SER A 65 6.93 4.47 -18.94
CA SER A 65 7.61 3.58 -18.00
C SER A 65 8.08 4.33 -16.74
N PRO A 66 8.01 3.71 -15.54
CA PRO A 66 8.63 4.25 -14.34
C PRO A 66 10.16 4.26 -14.47
N ASP A 67 10.80 5.31 -13.93
CA ASP A 67 12.25 5.32 -13.70
C ASP A 67 12.62 4.55 -12.41
N ASP A 68 13.92 4.35 -12.16
CA ASP A 68 14.41 3.57 -11.00
C ASP A 68 13.91 4.11 -9.65
N ALA A 69 13.83 5.43 -9.49
CA ALA A 69 13.34 6.06 -8.27
C ALA A 69 11.83 5.79 -8.09
N THR A 70 11.08 5.81 -9.18
CA THR A 70 9.64 5.50 -9.19
C THR A 70 9.39 4.02 -8.93
N TRP A 71 10.21 3.11 -9.46
CA TRP A 71 10.13 1.68 -9.11
C TRP A 71 10.35 1.42 -7.62
N LYS A 72 11.33 2.09 -7.00
CA LYS A 72 11.55 1.99 -5.54
C LYS A 72 10.35 2.48 -4.73
N ASP A 73 9.76 3.60 -5.12
CA ASP A 73 8.57 4.12 -4.46
C ASP A 73 7.35 3.21 -4.66
N LEU A 74 7.16 2.65 -5.87
CA LEU A 74 6.07 1.70 -6.16
C LEU A 74 6.23 0.43 -5.32
N GLN A 75 7.44 -0.12 -5.22
CA GLN A 75 7.74 -1.26 -4.37
C GLN A 75 7.38 -0.96 -2.92
N PHE A 76 7.85 0.17 -2.39
CA PHE A 76 7.54 0.58 -1.03
C PHE A 76 6.03 0.72 -0.79
N ALA A 77 5.33 1.43 -1.69
CA ALA A 77 3.89 1.63 -1.59
C ALA A 77 3.12 0.30 -1.64
N TRP A 78 3.54 -0.62 -2.52
CA TRP A 78 2.96 -1.96 -2.67
C TRP A 78 3.09 -2.78 -1.40
N THR A 79 4.30 -2.87 -0.85
CA THR A 79 4.55 -3.58 0.42
C THR A 79 3.73 -2.98 1.56
N VAL A 80 3.58 -1.65 1.63
CA VAL A 80 2.74 -1.02 2.66
C VAL A 80 1.25 -1.32 2.45
N ALA A 81 0.75 -1.28 1.20
CA ALA A 81 -0.67 -1.48 0.89
C ALA A 81 -1.21 -2.81 1.42
N LYS A 82 -0.42 -3.89 1.36
CA LYS A 82 -0.72 -5.20 1.93
C LYS A 82 -1.07 -5.17 3.43
N HIS A 83 -0.52 -4.21 4.18
CA HIS A 83 -0.77 -4.10 5.62
C HIS A 83 -1.94 -3.17 5.98
N VAL A 84 -2.52 -2.47 5.00
CA VAL A 84 -3.63 -1.53 5.19
C VAL A 84 -4.96 -2.27 4.99
N ARG A 85 -6.00 -1.90 5.75
CA ARG A 85 -7.34 -2.50 5.62
C ARG A 85 -7.98 -2.14 4.27
N SER A 86 -8.57 -3.12 3.60
CA SER A 86 -9.20 -2.98 2.29
C SER A 86 -10.55 -2.24 2.32
N ASN A 87 -10.94 -1.49 1.28
CA ASN A 87 -10.13 -1.14 0.11
C ASN A 87 -9.02 -0.15 0.48
N ALA A 88 -7.78 -0.48 0.11
CA ALA A 88 -6.59 0.28 0.51
C ALA A 88 -5.94 1.00 -0.67
N ILE A 89 -5.62 2.27 -0.44
CA ILE A 89 -4.82 3.13 -1.34
C ILE A 89 -3.69 3.75 -0.54
N VAL A 90 -2.45 3.57 -1.00
CA VAL A 90 -1.26 4.14 -0.39
C VAL A 90 -0.56 5.04 -1.38
N LEU A 91 -0.40 6.30 -1.03
CA LEU A 91 0.48 7.22 -1.75
C LEU A 91 1.84 7.26 -1.05
N ALA A 92 2.91 7.16 -1.83
CA ALA A 92 4.27 7.24 -1.32
C ALA A 92 5.18 8.11 -2.18
N HIS A 93 6.18 8.71 -1.55
CA HIS A 93 7.23 9.47 -2.21
C HIS A 93 8.52 9.33 -1.41
N GLN A 94 9.64 9.06 -2.07
CA GLN A 94 10.95 8.84 -1.43
C GLN A 94 10.90 7.80 -0.30
N SER A 95 10.25 6.66 -0.57
CA SER A 95 10.09 5.54 0.37
C SER A 95 9.43 5.93 1.70
N ALA A 96 8.56 6.94 1.69
CA ALA A 96 7.73 7.32 2.81
C ALA A 96 6.26 7.45 2.39
N THR A 97 5.34 7.02 3.24
CA THR A 97 3.91 7.22 3.00
C THR A 97 3.57 8.71 3.13
N VAL A 98 2.89 9.26 2.13
CA VAL A 98 2.42 10.64 2.17
C VAL A 98 0.92 10.72 2.42
N GLY A 99 0.15 9.72 1.98
CA GLY A 99 -1.28 9.61 2.24
C GLY A 99 -1.74 8.15 2.20
N VAL A 100 -2.73 7.81 3.03
CA VAL A 100 -3.28 6.45 3.10
C VAL A 100 -4.79 6.54 3.20
N GLY A 101 -5.50 5.91 2.27
CA GLY A 101 -6.95 5.67 2.33
C GLY A 101 -7.17 4.21 2.70
N ALA A 102 -7.84 3.96 3.83
CA ALA A 102 -7.96 2.63 4.41
C ALA A 102 -9.42 2.32 4.75
N GLY A 103 -9.83 1.07 4.54
CA GLY A 103 -11.10 0.54 5.02
C GLY A 103 -12.35 1.12 4.36
N GLN A 104 -12.23 1.66 3.13
CA GLN A 104 -13.39 2.23 2.43
C GLN A 104 -14.17 1.15 1.67
N MET A 105 -15.48 1.36 1.57
CA MET A 105 -16.37 0.48 0.81
C MET A 105 -16.17 0.67 -0.71
N SER A 106 -15.93 1.90 -1.15
CA SER A 106 -15.58 2.22 -2.53
C SER A 106 -14.09 2.46 -2.70
N ARG A 107 -13.52 2.00 -3.83
CA ARG A 107 -12.10 2.20 -4.14
C ARG A 107 -11.79 3.66 -4.51
N VAL A 108 -12.70 4.35 -5.20
CA VAL A 108 -12.50 5.78 -5.51
C VAL A 108 -12.50 6.63 -4.23
N GLU A 109 -13.37 6.33 -3.26
CA GLU A 109 -13.36 6.99 -1.94
C GLU A 109 -12.03 6.75 -1.19
N ALA A 110 -11.44 5.56 -1.32
CA ALA A 110 -10.11 5.30 -0.77
C ALA A 110 -9.04 6.16 -1.44
N VAL A 111 -9.12 6.38 -2.76
CA VAL A 111 -8.18 7.28 -3.47
C VAL A 111 -8.37 8.71 -3.00
N GLU A 112 -9.60 9.21 -2.97
CA GLU A 112 -9.94 10.56 -2.53
C GLU A 112 -9.44 10.82 -1.10
N LEU A 113 -9.65 9.88 -0.19
CA LEU A 113 -9.17 9.97 1.19
C LEU A 113 -7.64 9.99 1.27
N ALA A 114 -6.96 9.16 0.48
CA ALA A 114 -5.50 9.10 0.45
C ALA A 114 -4.90 10.41 -0.10
N VAL A 115 -5.46 10.92 -1.20
CA VAL A 115 -5.10 12.21 -1.82
C VAL A 115 -5.35 13.36 -0.84
N HIS A 116 -6.52 13.39 -0.19
CA HIS A 116 -6.85 14.43 0.79
C HIS A 116 -5.85 14.45 1.95
N ARG A 117 -5.48 13.28 2.49
CA ARG A 117 -4.48 13.17 3.57
C ARG A 117 -3.06 13.53 3.13
N ALA A 118 -2.71 13.25 1.88
CA ALA A 118 -1.43 13.65 1.31
C ALA A 118 -1.33 15.18 1.13
N GLY A 119 -2.44 15.81 0.75
CA GLY A 119 -2.48 17.25 0.47
C GLY A 119 -1.47 17.60 -0.64
N PRO A 120 -0.67 18.67 -0.49
CA PRO A 120 0.34 19.05 -1.49
C PRO A 120 1.37 17.96 -1.81
N ARG A 121 1.59 17.00 -0.88
CA ARG A 121 2.54 15.90 -1.06
C ARG A 121 2.07 14.80 -2.01
N ALA A 122 0.82 14.86 -2.48
CA ALA A 122 0.31 13.94 -3.50
C ALA A 122 0.98 14.18 -4.86
N ALA A 123 1.28 15.43 -5.17
CA ALA A 123 1.92 15.79 -6.43
C ALA A 123 3.33 15.17 -6.49
N GLY A 124 3.59 14.43 -7.57
CA GLY A 124 4.82 13.69 -7.75
C GLY A 124 4.94 12.44 -6.89
N SER A 125 3.90 11.99 -6.15
CA SER A 125 3.92 10.71 -5.45
C SER A 125 3.59 9.54 -6.40
N VAL A 126 3.83 8.31 -5.95
CA VAL A 126 3.24 7.11 -6.56
C VAL A 126 1.99 6.69 -5.80
N LEU A 127 1.22 5.76 -6.35
CA LEU A 127 0.06 5.14 -5.71
C LEU A 127 0.14 3.61 -5.81
N ALA A 128 -0.13 2.91 -4.72
CA ALA A 128 -0.41 1.47 -4.71
C ALA A 128 -1.86 1.21 -4.32
N SER A 129 -2.50 0.27 -5.02
CA SER A 129 -3.85 -0.20 -4.73
C SER A 129 -3.83 -1.70 -4.42
N ASP A 130 -4.38 -2.11 -3.28
CA ASP A 130 -4.39 -3.52 -2.83
C ASP A 130 -5.18 -4.49 -3.72
N GLY A 131 -5.94 -3.95 -4.66
CA GLY A 131 -6.93 -4.59 -5.53
C GLY A 131 -7.05 -3.81 -6.84
N PHE A 132 -7.72 -4.38 -7.84
CA PHE A 132 -7.83 -3.71 -9.13
C PHE A 132 -8.77 -2.51 -9.11
N PHE A 133 -8.57 -1.57 -10.04
CA PHE A 133 -9.53 -0.48 -10.26
C PHE A 133 -10.75 -0.99 -11.06
N PRO A 134 -11.97 -0.98 -10.48
CA PRO A 134 -13.15 -1.46 -11.20
C PRO A 134 -13.62 -0.47 -12.28
N TYR A 135 -13.25 0.79 -12.17
CA TYR A 135 -13.59 1.90 -13.06
C TYR A 135 -12.38 2.86 -13.14
N PRO A 136 -12.29 3.73 -14.17
CA PRO A 136 -11.18 4.68 -14.33
C PRO A 136 -11.20 5.83 -13.30
N ASP A 137 -12.31 6.06 -12.61
CA ASP A 137 -12.51 7.18 -11.67
C ASP A 137 -11.39 7.32 -10.62
N GLY A 138 -10.95 6.22 -10.00
CA GLY A 138 -9.84 6.23 -9.05
C GLY A 138 -8.51 6.64 -9.68
N VAL A 139 -8.26 6.22 -10.94
CA VAL A 139 -7.07 6.61 -11.70
C VAL A 139 -7.11 8.10 -12.02
N GLU A 140 -8.27 8.61 -12.44
CA GLU A 140 -8.48 10.03 -12.75
C GLU A 140 -8.30 10.93 -11.52
N VAL A 141 -8.81 10.53 -10.35
CA VAL A 141 -8.60 11.25 -9.09
C VAL A 141 -7.11 11.32 -8.76
N ALA A 142 -6.39 10.20 -8.86
CA ALA A 142 -4.95 10.15 -8.60
C ALA A 142 -4.16 11.04 -9.58
N ALA A 143 -4.50 10.97 -10.87
CA ALA A 143 -3.90 11.79 -11.91
C ALA A 143 -4.10 13.30 -11.65
N ARG A 144 -5.32 13.72 -11.30
CA ARG A 144 -5.62 15.13 -10.94
C ARG A 144 -4.81 15.60 -9.73
N ALA A 145 -4.48 14.69 -8.81
CA ALA A 145 -3.63 14.98 -7.65
C ALA A 145 -2.13 15.04 -7.98
N GLY A 146 -1.74 14.75 -9.23
CA GLY A 146 -0.35 14.76 -9.69
C GLY A 146 0.42 13.47 -9.38
N VAL A 147 -0.26 12.35 -9.12
CA VAL A 147 0.40 11.03 -8.98
C VAL A 147 1.11 10.69 -10.28
N ARG A 148 2.38 10.27 -10.19
CA ARG A 148 3.24 10.01 -11.36
C ARG A 148 3.20 8.55 -11.85
N ALA A 149 2.87 7.61 -10.96
CA ALA A 149 2.77 6.20 -11.27
C ALA A 149 1.81 5.46 -10.33
N ILE A 150 1.21 4.37 -10.83
CA ILE A 150 0.25 3.52 -10.14
C ILE A 150 0.71 2.06 -10.23
N VAL A 151 0.64 1.32 -9.11
CA VAL A 151 0.74 -0.15 -9.10
C VAL A 151 -0.54 -0.77 -8.55
N GLN A 152 -1.04 -1.78 -9.25
CA GLN A 152 -2.27 -2.51 -8.90
C GLN A 152 -2.20 -3.96 -9.42
N PRO A 153 -3.08 -4.88 -8.99
CA PRO A 153 -3.05 -6.26 -9.48
C PRO A 153 -3.40 -6.42 -10.96
N GLY A 154 -4.37 -5.63 -11.46
CA GLY A 154 -5.08 -5.94 -12.70
C GLY A 154 -6.08 -7.09 -12.53
N GLY A 155 -6.64 -7.55 -13.64
CA GLY A 155 -7.66 -8.59 -13.71
C GLY A 155 -9.11 -8.07 -13.76
N SER A 156 -9.32 -6.77 -13.94
CA SER A 156 -10.65 -6.22 -14.20
C SER A 156 -11.04 -6.48 -15.65
N VAL A 157 -12.32 -6.77 -15.90
CA VAL A 157 -12.88 -6.74 -17.27
C VAL A 157 -12.77 -5.35 -17.91
N LYS A 158 -12.54 -4.32 -17.08
CA LYS A 158 -12.37 -2.91 -17.47
C LYS A 158 -10.94 -2.40 -17.32
N ASP A 159 -9.94 -3.28 -17.24
CA ASP A 159 -8.54 -2.84 -17.12
C ASP A 159 -8.14 -1.90 -18.26
N SER A 160 -8.63 -2.12 -19.49
CA SER A 160 -8.36 -1.26 -20.63
C SER A 160 -8.82 0.19 -20.42
N GLU A 161 -9.95 0.40 -19.74
CA GLU A 161 -10.46 1.74 -19.42
C GLU A 161 -9.55 2.45 -18.41
N ALA A 162 -9.12 1.74 -17.36
CA ALA A 162 -8.23 2.28 -16.33
C ALA A 162 -6.82 2.58 -16.89
N ILE A 163 -6.29 1.70 -17.76
CA ILE A 163 -5.00 1.90 -18.44
C ILE A 163 -5.07 3.10 -19.38
N ALA A 164 -6.14 3.21 -20.18
CA ALA A 164 -6.35 4.35 -21.06
C ALA A 164 -6.42 5.68 -20.30
N ALA A 165 -7.08 5.71 -19.13
CA ALA A 165 -7.12 6.89 -18.27
C ALA A 165 -5.72 7.28 -17.73
N ALA A 166 -4.89 6.28 -17.38
CA ALA A 166 -3.52 6.52 -16.95
C ALA A 166 -2.64 7.06 -18.09
N ASP A 167 -2.72 6.45 -19.28
CA ASP A 167 -2.00 6.92 -20.46
C ASP A 167 -2.39 8.35 -20.86
N ALA A 168 -3.69 8.65 -20.89
CA ALA A 168 -4.20 9.98 -21.19
C ALA A 168 -3.69 11.05 -20.20
N ALA A 169 -3.43 10.66 -18.95
CA ALA A 169 -2.89 11.53 -17.92
C ALA A 169 -1.35 11.51 -17.82
N GLY A 170 -0.65 10.70 -18.63
CA GLY A 170 0.80 10.54 -18.54
C GLY A 170 1.28 9.91 -17.23
N VAL A 171 0.46 9.05 -16.63
CA VAL A 171 0.73 8.28 -15.41
C VAL A 171 1.18 6.89 -15.79
N ALA A 172 2.35 6.45 -15.30
CA ALA A 172 2.79 5.08 -15.53
C ALA A 172 1.91 4.10 -14.74
N MET A 173 1.50 2.97 -15.31
CA MET A 173 0.76 1.92 -14.60
C MET A 173 1.47 0.58 -14.70
N VAL A 174 1.53 -0.10 -13.56
CA VAL A 174 2.16 -1.42 -13.40
C VAL A 174 1.13 -2.41 -12.86
N LEU A 175 1.04 -3.58 -13.49
CA LEU A 175 0.18 -4.70 -13.06
C LEU A 175 0.99 -5.82 -12.42
N THR A 176 0.64 -6.23 -11.20
CA THR A 176 1.36 -7.27 -10.45
C THR A 176 0.78 -8.68 -10.62
N GLY A 177 -0.51 -8.80 -10.94
CA GLY A 177 -1.23 -10.09 -10.92
C GLY A 177 -1.53 -10.62 -9.51
N GLU A 178 -1.12 -9.92 -8.44
CA GLU A 178 -1.30 -10.34 -7.05
C GLU A 178 -2.19 -9.36 -6.30
N ARG A 179 -3.15 -9.86 -5.50
CA ARG A 179 -4.09 -9.06 -4.70
C ARG A 179 -3.86 -9.26 -3.21
N HIS A 180 -3.83 -8.18 -2.43
CA HIS A 180 -3.54 -8.20 -0.99
C HIS A 180 -4.71 -7.69 -0.15
N PHE A 181 -5.84 -8.40 -0.14
CA PHE A 181 -6.99 -8.00 0.68
C PHE A 181 -6.81 -8.28 2.17
N LYS A 182 -7.26 -7.32 3.00
CA LYS A 182 -7.14 -7.38 4.45
C LYS A 182 -8.33 -6.75 5.15
N HIS A 183 -9.11 -7.58 5.84
CA HIS A 183 -10.27 -7.19 6.66
C HIS A 183 -9.94 -7.24 8.14
#